data_AF-A0A8S3ZPF7-F1
#
_entry.id   AF-A0A8S3ZPF7-F1
#
_cell.length_a   1.000
_cell.length_b   1.000
_cell.length_c   1.000
_cell.angle_alpha   90.00
_cell.angle_beta   90.00
_cell.angle_gamma   90.00
#
_symmetry.space_group_name_H-M   'P 1'
#
loop_
_entity.id
_entity.type
_entity.pdbx_description
1 polymer ?
#
loop_
_entity_poly.entity_id
_entity_poly.type
_entity_poly.pdbx_seq_one_letter_code
_entity_poly.pdbx_strand_id
1 'polypeptide(L)'
;CPGCMKYVQYAGCVKYVQYAGCVKYVQYAGCVKYVQYAGCMKYVKYAQCVKYVQYAGCVKYVQYAGCVKYEQYPGCVKYVQYAGCVKYVQYAGCVKYVQYAGCVKYVQYAGCVKYEQYPGCVKHVQYAGCMKYVQYAGCVKYVQYAGCVKCVQYAGCVKYVQYAGCMKYVQYPGCVKYVQYAGCVKYVQYPGCVKYVQYAGCVKYVQYPGWVKYVQYAECMKYVQ
;
A
#
# COMPACT_ATOMS: atom_id res chain seq x y z
N CYS A 1 20.37 9.34 -23.56
CA CYS A 1 21.07 10.36 -22.77
C CYS A 1 22.54 9.99 -22.65
N PRO A 2 23.42 10.70 -23.39
CA PRO A 2 24.84 10.74 -23.02
C PRO A 2 24.93 11.22 -21.55
N GLY A 3 25.70 10.53 -20.72
CA GLY A 3 25.75 10.75 -19.26
C GLY A 3 24.89 9.80 -18.41
N CYS A 4 24.12 8.88 -19.01
CA CYS A 4 23.43 7.84 -18.25
C CYS A 4 24.39 6.74 -17.78
N MET A 5 24.48 6.51 -16.47
CA MET A 5 25.06 5.27 -15.93
C MET A 5 24.22 4.07 -16.41
N LYS A 6 24.86 3.16 -17.14
CA LYS A 6 24.17 1.99 -17.69
C LYS A 6 23.99 0.91 -16.61
N TYR A 7 25.05 0.50 -15.93
CA TYR A 7 25.04 -0.58 -14.96
C TYR A 7 25.94 -0.24 -13.77
N VAL A 8 25.42 -0.41 -12.56
CA VAL A 8 26.21 -0.32 -11.33
C VAL A 8 25.88 -1.53 -10.45
N GLN A 9 26.92 -2.20 -9.95
CA GLN A 9 26.77 -3.35 -9.08
C GLN A 9 27.66 -3.19 -7.85
N TYR A 10 27.09 -3.45 -6.68
CA TYR A 10 27.84 -3.55 -5.43
C TYR A 10 27.68 -4.95 -4.85
N ALA A 11 28.81 -5.53 -4.47
CA ALA A 11 28.88 -6.72 -3.64
C ALA A 11 29.38 -6.33 -2.25
N GLY A 12 28.74 -6.84 -1.19
CA GLY A 12 29.13 -6.57 0.19
C GLY A 12 28.44 -5.36 0.83
N CYS A 13 29.01 -4.86 1.92
CA CYS A 13 28.40 -3.82 2.75
C CYS A 13 28.72 -2.42 2.22
N VAL A 14 27.67 -1.66 1.86
CA VAL A 14 27.80 -0.30 1.37
C VAL A 14 27.23 0.69 2.38
N LYS A 15 28.02 1.68 2.79
CA LYS A 15 27.60 2.64 3.81
C LYS A 15 26.73 3.75 3.21
N TYR A 16 27.19 4.39 2.14
CA TYR A 16 26.51 5.53 1.51
C TYR A 16 26.64 5.43 -0.01
N VAL A 17 25.53 5.63 -0.73
CA VAL A 17 25.54 5.83 -2.18
C VAL A 17 24.61 6.96 -2.54
N GLN A 18 25.08 7.83 -3.44
CA GLN A 18 24.26 8.90 -3.99
C GLN A 18 24.35 8.87 -5.51
N TYR A 19 23.19 8.99 -6.16
CA TYR A 19 23.09 9.13 -7.60
C TYR A 19 22.32 10.38 -7.96
N ALA A 20 22.85 11.12 -8.94
CA ALA A 20 22.16 12.20 -9.61
C ALA A 20 22.04 11.89 -11.10
N GLY A 21 20.88 12.18 -11.69
CA GLY A 21 20.59 11.98 -13.11
C GLY A 21 19.93 10.63 -13.41
N CYS A 22 20.28 10.05 -14.56
CA CYS A 22 19.56 8.92 -15.13
C CYS A 22 20.39 7.63 -15.03
N VAL A 23 19.87 6.62 -14.32
CA VAL A 23 20.53 5.32 -14.13
C VAL A 23 19.65 4.19 -14.67
N LYS A 24 20.20 3.32 -15.53
CA LYS A 24 19.41 2.22 -16.09
C LYS A 24 19.31 1.04 -15.13
N TYR A 25 20.42 0.56 -14.58
CA TYR A 25 20.43 -0.64 -13.73
C TYR A 25 21.33 -0.44 -12.51
N VAL A 26 20.79 -0.72 -11.33
CA VAL A 26 21.57 -0.80 -10.08
C VAL A 26 21.24 -2.10 -9.35
N GLN A 27 22.28 -2.81 -8.91
CA GLN A 27 22.14 -4.03 -8.11
C GLN A 27 23.00 -3.97 -6.86
N TYR A 28 22.39 -4.26 -5.71
CA TYR A 28 23.06 -4.44 -4.43
C TYR A 28 22.93 -5.89 -3.96
N ALA A 29 24.05 -6.60 -3.93
CA ALA A 29 24.21 -7.94 -3.38
C ALA A 29 24.88 -7.85 -1.99
N GLY A 30 24.24 -7.14 -1.06
CA GLY A 30 24.74 -6.96 0.30
C GLY A 30 23.98 -5.89 1.08
N CYS A 31 24.41 -5.65 2.32
CA CYS A 31 23.74 -4.71 3.22
C CYS A 31 24.05 -3.26 2.84
N VAL A 32 23.01 -2.43 2.75
CA VAL A 32 23.17 -1.00 2.42
C VAL A 32 22.60 -0.13 3.54
N LYS A 33 23.40 0.82 4.04
CA LYS A 33 22.93 1.70 5.12
C LYS A 33 22.13 2.88 4.59
N TYR A 34 22.63 3.59 3.58
CA TYR A 34 21.95 4.75 3.01
C TYR A 34 22.12 4.81 1.49
N VAL A 35 21.00 5.00 0.79
CA VAL A 35 21.00 5.30 -0.65
C VAL A 35 20.09 6.47 -0.96
N GLN A 36 20.59 7.41 -1.77
CA GLN A 36 19.81 8.51 -2.30
C GLN A 36 19.88 8.50 -3.82
N TYR A 37 18.72 8.59 -4.45
CA TYR A 37 18.59 8.79 -5.88
C TYR A 37 17.85 10.08 -6.17
N ALA A 38 18.43 10.91 -7.04
CA ALA A 38 17.80 12.09 -7.60
C ALA A 38 17.77 11.98 -9.13
N GLY A 39 16.61 11.73 -9.72
CA GLY A 39 16.42 11.65 -11.17
C GLY A 39 15.61 10.44 -11.63
N CYS A 40 16.04 9.80 -12.72
CA CYS A 40 15.28 8.75 -13.39
C CYS A 40 15.98 7.39 -13.29
N MET A 41 15.32 6.41 -12.69
CA MET A 41 15.83 5.04 -12.58
C MET A 41 14.94 4.05 -13.32
N LYS A 42 15.56 3.16 -14.10
CA LYS A 42 14.82 2.11 -14.79
C LYS A 42 14.67 0.86 -13.92
N TYR A 43 15.76 0.34 -13.35
CA TYR A 43 15.75 -0.86 -12.53
C TYR A 43 16.68 -0.73 -11.33
N VAL A 44 16.16 -1.01 -10.13
CA VAL A 44 16.95 -1.10 -8.90
C VAL A 44 16.62 -2.40 -8.18
N LYS A 45 17.64 -3.16 -7.78
CA LYS A 45 17.47 -4.42 -7.05
C LYS A 45 18.33 -4.44 -5.78
N TYR A 46 17.71 -4.80 -4.67
CA TYR A 46 18.39 -5.09 -3.40
C TYR A 46 18.11 -6.54 -3.01
N ALA A 47 19.18 -7.31 -2.77
CA ALA A 47 19.08 -8.73 -2.43
C ALA A 47 19.20 -9.02 -0.93
N GLN A 48 19.39 -7.99 -0.09
CA GLN A 48 19.64 -8.11 1.35
C GLN A 48 19.05 -6.88 2.09
N CYS A 49 19.58 -6.60 3.29
CA CYS A 49 19.08 -5.53 4.17
C CYS A 49 19.40 -4.12 3.67
N VAL A 50 18.41 -3.23 3.73
CA VAL A 50 18.58 -1.81 3.47
C VAL A 50 18.00 -0.99 4.61
N LYS A 51 18.78 -0.04 5.14
CA LYS A 51 18.32 0.77 6.27
C LYS A 51 17.55 2.01 5.82
N TYR A 52 18.06 2.77 4.86
CA TYR A 52 17.40 3.98 4.35
C TYR A 52 17.55 4.09 2.84
N VAL A 53 16.44 4.30 2.14
CA VAL A 53 16.43 4.66 0.71
C VAL A 53 15.52 5.84 0.45
N GLN A 54 15.99 6.77 -0.37
CA GLN A 54 15.18 7.87 -0.87
C GLN A 54 15.27 7.94 -2.40
N TYR A 55 14.11 8.03 -3.04
CA TYR A 55 13.96 8.17 -4.48
C TYR A 55 13.24 9.48 -4.81
N ALA A 56 14.00 10.51 -5.15
CA ALA A 56 13.47 11.75 -5.69
C ALA A 56 13.41 11.66 -7.22
N GLY A 57 12.20 11.55 -7.77
CA GLY A 57 11.96 11.53 -9.23
C GLY A 57 11.19 10.31 -9.72
N CYS A 58 11.61 9.76 -10.85
CA CYS A 58 10.87 8.73 -11.58
C CYS A 58 11.57 7.37 -11.48
N VAL A 59 10.87 6.36 -10.97
CA VAL A 59 11.40 4.99 -10.86
C VAL A 59 10.49 4.01 -11.57
N LYS A 60 11.05 3.23 -12.49
CA LYS A 60 10.24 2.26 -13.26
C LYS A 60 10.07 0.94 -12.52
N TYR A 61 11.14 0.35 -11.98
CA TYR A 61 11.09 -0.91 -11.26
C TYR A 61 12.03 -0.91 -10.06
N VAL A 62 11.51 -1.30 -8.90
CA VAL A 62 12.31 -1.59 -7.71
C VAL A 62 11.94 -2.95 -7.15
N GLN A 63 12.96 -3.74 -6.81
CA GLN A 63 12.78 -5.03 -6.16
C GLN A 63 13.64 -5.12 -4.90
N TYR A 64 13.00 -5.51 -3.80
CA TYR A 64 13.65 -5.84 -2.54
C TYR A 64 13.42 -7.30 -2.21
N ALA A 65 14.50 -8.04 -1.98
CA ALA A 65 14.49 -9.36 -1.39
C ALA A 65 15.26 -9.29 -0.07
N GLY A 66 14.58 -9.00 1.04
CA GLY A 66 15.23 -8.79 2.34
C GLY A 66 14.49 -7.83 3.25
N CYS A 67 15.22 -7.25 4.21
CA CYS A 67 14.67 -6.34 5.20
C CYS A 67 14.91 -4.88 4.83
N VAL A 68 13.85 -4.07 4.89
CA VAL A 68 13.89 -2.64 4.62
C VAL A 68 13.41 -1.88 5.85
N LYS A 69 14.21 -0.92 6.34
CA LYS A 69 13.82 -0.13 7.53
C LYS A 69 13.04 1.14 7.18
N TYR A 70 13.51 1.96 6.24
CA TYR A 70 12.84 3.21 5.87
C TYR A 70 12.98 3.51 4.39
N GLU A 71 11.87 3.86 3.76
CA GLU A 71 11.85 4.27 2.35
C GLU A 71 10.92 5.42 2.07
N GLN A 72 11.36 6.27 1.14
CA GLN A 72 10.62 7.43 0.69
C GLN A 72 10.68 7.54 -0.84
N TYR A 73 9.52 7.73 -1.45
CA TYR A 73 9.34 7.93 -2.88
C TYR A 73 8.59 9.25 -3.14
N PRO A 74 9.25 10.41 -3.04
CA PRO A 74 8.74 11.65 -3.63
C PRO A 74 8.85 11.59 -5.16
N GLY A 75 7.75 11.25 -5.82
CA GLY A 75 7.63 11.24 -7.29
C GLY A 75 6.77 10.11 -7.85
N CYS A 76 7.17 9.62 -9.03
CA CYS A 76 6.39 8.65 -9.80
C CYS A 76 7.06 7.28 -9.79
N VAL A 77 6.32 6.25 -9.39
CA VAL A 77 6.81 4.88 -9.34
C VAL A 77 5.91 3.94 -10.13
N LYS A 78 6.48 3.18 -11.06
CA LYS A 78 5.68 2.27 -11.89
C LYS A 78 5.48 0.90 -11.22
N TYR A 79 6.52 0.30 -10.68
CA TYR A 79 6.45 -1.01 -10.02
C TYR A 79 7.39 -1.07 -8.82
N VAL A 80 6.88 -1.55 -7.69
CA VAL A 80 7.69 -1.93 -6.52
C VAL A 80 7.27 -3.29 -6.02
N GLN A 81 8.24 -4.14 -5.75
CA GLN A 81 8.03 -5.44 -5.13
C GLN A 81 8.92 -5.59 -3.90
N TYR A 82 8.30 -5.97 -2.79
CA TYR A 82 8.99 -6.36 -1.57
C TYR A 82 8.75 -7.84 -1.32
N ALA A 83 9.83 -8.59 -1.10
CA ALA A 83 9.83 -9.94 -0.56
C ALA A 83 10.63 -9.91 0.75
N GLY A 84 9.94 -9.87 1.89
CA GLY A 84 10.54 -9.80 3.21
C GLY A 84 9.85 -8.84 4.17
N CYS A 85 10.64 -8.20 5.04
CA CYS A 85 10.13 -7.37 6.14
C CYS A 85 10.37 -5.88 5.86
N VAL A 86 9.32 -5.08 5.96
CA VAL A 86 9.40 -3.63 5.73
C VAL A 86 8.86 -2.88 6.94
N LYS A 87 9.65 -1.95 7.49
CA LYS A 87 9.24 -1.21 8.69
C LYS A 87 8.46 0.06 8.34
N TYR A 88 8.95 0.89 7.43
CA TYR A 88 8.28 2.14 7.01
C TYR A 88 8.47 2.40 5.53
N VAL A 89 7.38 2.69 4.82
CA VAL A 89 7.41 3.20 3.45
C VAL A 89 6.47 4.38 3.31
N GLN A 90 6.93 5.40 2.62
CA GLN A 90 6.14 6.56 2.26
C GLN A 90 6.21 6.81 0.75
N TYR A 91 5.05 6.90 0.11
CA TYR A 91 4.93 7.34 -1.27
C TYR A 91 4.23 8.70 -1.31
N ALA A 92 4.84 9.65 -2.02
CA ALA A 92 4.25 10.95 -2.29
C ALA A 92 4.24 11.16 -3.81
N GLY A 93 3.09 10.96 -4.44
CA GLY A 93 2.92 11.07 -5.89
C GLY A 93 2.12 9.91 -6.49
N CYS A 94 2.54 9.44 -7.67
CA CYS A 94 1.79 8.47 -8.46
C CYS A 94 2.47 7.09 -8.43
N VAL A 95 1.74 6.07 -8.00
CA VAL A 95 2.21 4.69 -7.97
C VAL A 95 1.31 3.78 -8.80
N LYS A 96 1.88 3.01 -9.73
CA LYS A 96 1.06 2.14 -10.59
C LYS A 96 0.85 0.75 -9.98
N TYR A 97 1.89 0.11 -9.45
CA TYR A 97 1.79 -1.22 -8.85
C TYR A 97 2.72 -1.34 -7.64
N VAL A 98 2.19 -1.86 -6.54
CA VAL A 98 2.99 -2.26 -5.37
C VAL A 98 2.58 -3.65 -4.90
N GLN A 99 3.56 -4.48 -4.58
CA GLN A 99 3.34 -5.77 -3.95
C GLN A 99 4.23 -5.94 -2.73
N TYR A 100 3.63 -6.31 -1.60
CA TYR A 100 4.35 -6.66 -0.37
C TYR A 100 4.10 -8.11 0.00
N ALA A 101 5.06 -8.97 -0.32
CA ALA A 101 5.10 -10.35 0.17
C ALA A 101 5.89 -10.39 1.48
N GLY A 102 5.17 -10.49 2.61
CA GLY A 102 5.76 -10.59 3.94
C GLY A 102 5.13 -9.65 4.98
N CYS A 103 5.97 -9.10 5.87
CA CYS A 103 5.51 -8.33 7.03
C CYS A 103 5.78 -6.83 6.84
N VAL A 104 4.75 -6.02 6.97
CA VAL A 104 4.84 -4.56 6.84
C VAL A 104 4.32 -3.86 8.08
N LYS A 105 5.12 -2.96 8.67
CA LYS A 105 4.72 -2.26 9.89
C LYS A 105 3.92 -0.97 9.59
N TYR A 106 4.41 -0.12 8.70
CA TYR A 106 3.76 1.13 8.34
C TYR A 106 3.92 1.43 6.85
N VAL A 107 2.81 1.78 6.19
CA VAL A 107 2.82 2.32 4.83
C VAL A 107 1.93 3.57 4.78
N GLN A 108 2.45 4.61 4.12
CA GLN A 108 1.71 5.84 3.87
C GLN A 108 1.75 6.16 2.38
N TYR A 109 0.58 6.47 1.82
CA TYR A 109 0.44 6.96 0.45
C TYR A 109 -0.24 8.33 0.48
N ALA A 110 0.40 9.30 -0.18
CA ALA A 110 -0.17 10.60 -0.49
C ALA A 110 -0.16 10.76 -2.02
N GLY A 111 -1.33 10.63 -2.67
CA GLY A 111 -1.49 10.76 -4.12
C GLY A 111 -2.32 9.64 -4.73
N CYS A 112 -1.88 9.16 -5.90
CA CYS A 112 -2.66 8.24 -6.74
C CYS A 112 -2.03 6.85 -6.78
N VAL A 113 -2.79 5.82 -6.42
CA VAL A 113 -2.34 4.42 -6.54
C VAL A 113 -3.29 3.58 -7.40
N LYS A 114 -2.74 2.84 -8.36
CA LYS A 114 -3.57 2.02 -9.26
C LYS A 114 -3.81 0.60 -8.75
N TYR A 115 -2.78 -0.11 -8.29
CA TYR A 115 -2.90 -1.50 -7.84
C TYR A 115 -1.97 -1.80 -6.69
N GLU A 116 -2.51 -2.46 -5.67
CA GLU A 116 -1.75 -2.88 -4.49
C GLU A 116 -2.17 -4.25 -4.00
N GLN A 117 -1.17 -5.01 -3.58
CA GLN A 117 -1.36 -6.34 -3.03
C GLN A 117 -0.49 -6.54 -1.79
N TYR A 118 -1.11 -7.03 -0.72
CA TYR A 118 -0.46 -7.39 0.53
C TYR A 118 -0.73 -8.86 0.87
N PRO A 119 -0.04 -9.82 0.24
CA PRO A 119 0.05 -11.19 0.73
C PRO A 119 0.94 -11.23 1.99
N GLY A 120 0.33 -11.13 3.17
CA GLY A 120 1.04 -11.18 4.46
C GLY A 120 0.41 -10.34 5.57
N CYS A 121 1.26 -9.91 6.50
CA CYS A 121 0.83 -9.21 7.72
C CYS A 121 1.13 -7.71 7.62
N VAL A 122 0.12 -6.87 7.88
CA VAL A 122 0.26 -5.42 7.84
C VAL A 122 -0.23 -4.79 9.14
N LYS A 123 0.60 -3.98 9.79
CA LYS A 123 0.18 -3.33 11.05
C LYS A 123 -0.60 -2.04 10.80
N HIS A 124 -0.10 -1.14 9.97
CA HIS A 124 -0.77 0.12 9.68
C HIS A 124 -0.62 0.51 8.21
N VAL A 125 -1.72 0.92 7.59
CA VAL A 125 -1.72 1.58 6.28
C VAL A 125 -2.58 2.82 6.30
N GLN A 126 -2.07 3.89 5.70
CA GLN A 126 -2.79 5.13 5.51
C GLN A 126 -2.73 5.55 4.05
N TYR A 127 -3.89 5.90 3.50
CA TYR A 127 -4.02 6.44 2.16
C TYR A 127 -4.66 7.82 2.21
N ALA A 128 -4.08 8.76 1.49
CA ALA A 128 -4.63 10.07 1.20
C ALA A 128 -4.60 10.30 -0.32
N GLY A 129 -5.76 10.28 -0.98
CA GLY A 129 -5.89 10.55 -2.43
C GLY A 129 -6.78 9.54 -3.16
N CYS A 130 -6.34 9.06 -4.33
CA CYS A 130 -7.14 8.19 -5.21
C CYS A 130 -6.55 6.78 -5.35
N MET A 131 -7.33 5.75 -5.01
CA MET A 131 -6.95 4.34 -5.19
C MET A 131 -7.90 3.61 -6.14
N LYS A 132 -7.35 2.79 -7.04
CA LYS A 132 -8.18 1.99 -7.95
C LYS A 132 -8.44 0.58 -7.43
N TYR A 133 -7.41 -0.16 -7.04
CA TYR A 133 -7.56 -1.54 -6.55
C TYR A 133 -6.58 -1.82 -5.41
N VAL A 134 -7.11 -2.26 -4.27
CA VAL A 134 -6.31 -2.66 -3.10
C VAL A 134 -6.78 -4.03 -2.62
N GLN A 135 -5.83 -4.95 -2.44
CA GLN A 135 -6.10 -6.30 -1.95
C GLN A 135 -5.20 -6.63 -0.77
N TYR A 136 -5.82 -7.08 0.32
CA TYR A 136 -5.12 -7.65 1.47
C TYR A 136 -5.45 -9.13 1.55
N ALA A 137 -4.42 -9.97 1.65
CA ALA A 137 -4.53 -11.39 1.90
C ALA A 137 -3.67 -11.73 3.12
N GLY A 138 -4.31 -11.84 4.29
CA GLY A 138 -3.63 -12.03 5.58
C GLY A 138 -4.16 -11.13 6.70
N CYS A 139 -3.30 -10.84 7.68
CA CYS A 139 -3.69 -10.12 8.90
C CYS A 139 -3.40 -8.63 8.80
N VAL A 140 -4.41 -7.79 9.01
CA VAL A 140 -4.27 -6.33 9.00
C VAL A 140 -4.78 -5.72 10.30
N LYS A 141 -3.96 -4.89 10.96
CA LYS A 141 -4.38 -4.29 12.25
C LYS A 141 -5.16 -2.98 12.04
N TYR A 142 -4.65 -2.05 11.24
CA TYR A 142 -5.30 -0.76 10.98
C TYR A 142 -5.16 -0.35 9.53
N VAL A 143 -6.26 0.08 8.93
CA VAL A 143 -6.27 0.74 7.62
C VAL A 143 -7.12 2.00 7.67
N GLN A 144 -6.60 3.08 7.11
CA GLN A 144 -7.31 4.34 6.94
C GLN A 144 -7.26 4.78 5.48
N TYR A 145 -8.41 5.13 4.92
CA TYR A 145 -8.52 5.76 3.60
C TYR A 145 -9.12 7.14 3.75
N ALA A 146 -8.48 8.14 3.15
CA ALA A 146 -9.01 9.49 2.95
C ALA A 146 -9.00 9.79 1.45
N GLY A 147 -10.17 9.87 0.83
CA GLY A 147 -10.34 10.19 -0.59
C GLY A 147 -11.20 9.17 -1.35
N CYS A 148 -10.80 8.87 -2.60
CA CYS A 148 -11.60 8.09 -3.54
C CYS A 148 -11.02 6.69 -3.74
N VAL A 149 -11.82 5.65 -3.49
CA VAL A 149 -11.40 4.25 -3.64
C VAL A 149 -12.38 3.49 -4.54
N LYS A 150 -11.89 2.91 -5.63
CA LYS A 150 -12.77 2.15 -6.54
C LYS A 150 -13.07 0.74 -6.01
N CYS A 151 -12.06 -0.03 -5.64
CA CYS A 151 -12.23 -1.42 -5.22
C CYS A 151 -11.28 -1.78 -4.07
N VAL A 152 -11.81 -2.38 -3.01
CA VAL A 152 -11.02 -2.96 -1.90
C VAL A 152 -11.51 -4.35 -1.55
N GLN A 153 -10.57 -5.29 -1.32
CA GLN A 153 -10.87 -6.63 -0.85
C GLN A 153 -9.97 -7.02 0.33
N TYR A 154 -10.56 -7.61 1.37
CA TYR A 154 -9.86 -8.14 2.53
C TYR A 154 -10.11 -9.64 2.71
N ALA A 155 -9.18 -10.46 2.20
CA ALA A 155 -9.16 -11.91 2.34
C ALA A 155 -8.34 -12.34 3.57
N GLY A 156 -8.80 -11.96 4.76
CA GLY A 156 -8.15 -12.34 6.03
C GLY A 156 -8.70 -11.57 7.23
N CYS A 157 -7.95 -11.52 8.33
CA CYS A 157 -8.40 -10.90 9.57
C CYS A 157 -8.03 -9.42 9.64
N VAL A 158 -9.03 -8.55 9.83
CA VAL A 158 -8.83 -7.10 9.94
C VAL A 158 -9.36 -6.59 11.28
N LYS A 159 -8.56 -5.82 12.02
CA LYS A 159 -9.01 -5.28 13.31
C LYS A 159 -9.79 -3.98 13.16
N TYR A 160 -9.26 -3.00 12.42
CA TYR A 160 -9.89 -1.71 12.23
C TYR A 160 -9.75 -1.22 10.79
N VAL A 161 -10.85 -0.77 10.21
CA VAL A 161 -10.85 -0.06 8.93
C VAL A 161 -11.67 1.22 9.06
N GLN A 162 -11.10 2.33 8.61
CA GLN A 162 -11.80 3.60 8.49
C GLN A 162 -11.72 4.09 7.05
N TYR A 163 -12.85 4.54 6.54
CA TYR A 163 -12.92 5.23 5.26
C TYR A 163 -13.51 6.62 5.47
N ALA A 164 -12.90 7.61 4.84
CA ALA A 164 -13.40 8.96 4.71
C ALA A 164 -13.37 9.34 3.22
N GLY A 165 -14.54 9.54 2.59
CA GLY A 165 -14.65 9.95 1.18
C GLY A 165 -15.59 9.08 0.36
N CYS A 166 -15.17 8.67 -0.84
CA CYS A 166 -16.02 7.97 -1.81
C CYS A 166 -15.51 6.57 -2.13
N MET A 167 -16.34 5.54 -1.94
CA MET A 167 -16.03 4.14 -2.25
C MET A 167 -17.02 3.54 -3.24
N LYS A 168 -16.52 2.80 -4.23
CA LYS A 168 -17.40 2.10 -5.18
C LYS A 168 -17.69 0.66 -4.77
N TYR A 169 -16.67 -0.15 -4.49
CA TYR A 169 -16.82 -1.56 -4.11
C TYR A 169 -15.90 -1.93 -2.94
N VAL A 170 -16.48 -2.52 -1.90
CA VAL A 170 -15.73 -3.04 -0.76
C VAL A 170 -16.21 -4.45 -0.42
N GLN A 171 -15.27 -5.40 -0.28
CA GLN A 171 -15.57 -6.79 0.06
C GLN A 171 -14.73 -7.27 1.24
N TYR A 172 -15.39 -7.96 2.17
CA TYR A 172 -14.77 -8.56 3.35
C TYR A 172 -15.08 -10.06 3.43
N PRO A 173 -14.44 -10.90 2.60
CA PRO A 173 -14.58 -12.34 2.71
C PRO A 173 -13.97 -12.91 4.02
N GLY A 174 -13.07 -12.20 4.68
CA GLY A 174 -12.53 -12.59 5.99
C GLY A 174 -13.25 -11.95 7.19
N CYS A 175 -12.61 -12.00 8.37
CA CYS A 175 -13.17 -11.49 9.61
C CYS A 175 -12.76 -10.03 9.86
N VAL A 176 -13.71 -9.17 10.25
CA VAL A 176 -13.42 -7.78 10.62
C VAL A 176 -13.98 -7.41 11.98
N LYS A 177 -13.19 -6.76 12.82
CA LYS A 177 -13.69 -6.35 14.14
C LYS A 177 -14.45 -5.02 14.09
N TYR A 178 -13.90 -4.00 13.44
CA TYR A 178 -14.52 -2.68 13.34
C TYR A 178 -14.36 -2.09 11.94
N VAL A 179 -15.45 -1.60 11.37
CA VAL A 179 -15.46 -0.82 10.14
C VAL A 179 -16.25 0.46 10.35
N GLN A 180 -15.67 1.58 9.94
CA GLN A 180 -16.34 2.87 9.91
C GLN A 180 -16.26 3.47 8.51
N TYR A 181 -17.40 3.92 8.00
CA TYR A 181 -17.48 4.70 6.78
C TYR A 181 -17.96 6.10 7.10
N ALA A 182 -17.22 7.10 6.62
CA ALA A 182 -17.63 8.48 6.57
C ALA A 182 -17.68 8.92 5.10
N GLY A 183 -18.86 9.26 4.58
CA GLY A 183 -19.07 9.62 3.17
C GLY A 183 -19.83 8.58 2.34
N CYS A 184 -19.56 8.54 1.03
CA CYS A 184 -20.41 7.83 0.07
C CYS A 184 -19.88 6.44 -0.28
N VAL A 185 -20.69 5.40 -0.12
CA VAL A 185 -20.36 4.02 -0.48
C VAL A 185 -21.41 3.43 -1.41
N LYS A 186 -20.97 2.91 -2.57
CA LYS A 186 -21.91 2.33 -3.54
C LYS A 186 -22.28 0.88 -3.22
N TYR A 187 -21.29 0.01 -3.03
CA TYR A 187 -21.50 -1.42 -2.76
C TYR A 187 -20.56 -1.92 -1.65
N VAL A 188 -21.13 -2.59 -0.66
CA VAL A 188 -20.38 -3.30 0.39
C VAL A 188 -20.91 -4.72 0.52
N GLN A 189 -20.00 -5.69 0.62
CA GLN A 189 -20.35 -7.08 0.92
C GLN A 189 -19.52 -7.61 2.08
N TYR A 190 -20.19 -8.30 2.99
CA TYR A 190 -19.59 -8.99 4.13
C TYR A 190 -19.89 -10.50 4.09
N PRO A 191 -19.23 -11.27 3.22
CA PRO A 191 -19.37 -12.72 3.25
C PRO A 191 -18.80 -13.37 4.53
N GLY A 192 -17.80 -12.73 5.16
CA GLY A 192 -17.23 -13.18 6.43
C GLY A 192 -17.92 -12.60 7.66
N CYS A 193 -17.26 -12.67 8.82
CA CYS A 193 -17.82 -12.21 10.09
C CYS A 193 -17.41 -10.77 10.39
N VAL A 194 -18.37 -9.91 10.77
CA VAL A 194 -18.08 -8.54 11.23
C VAL A 194 -18.69 -8.23 12.58
N LYS A 195 -17.89 -7.68 13.51
CA LYS A 195 -18.41 -7.36 14.85
C LYS A 195 -19.13 -6.02 14.92
N TYR A 196 -18.55 -4.96 14.35
CA TYR A 196 -19.13 -3.62 14.38
C TYR A 196 -18.97 -2.92 13.04
N VAL A 197 -20.07 -2.36 12.53
CA VAL A 197 -20.07 -1.50 11.35
C VAL A 197 -20.81 -0.21 11.65
N GLN A 198 -20.20 0.93 11.32
CA GLN A 198 -20.82 2.24 11.42
C GLN A 198 -20.76 2.95 10.07
N TYR A 199 -21.88 3.53 9.67
CA TYR A 199 -21.99 4.37 8.48
C TYR A 199 -22.45 5.78 8.87
N ALA A 200 -21.57 6.75 8.64
CA ALA A 200 -21.82 8.19 8.75
C ALA A 200 -21.76 8.79 7.33
N GLY A 201 -22.79 8.51 6.53
CA GLY A 201 -22.78 8.84 5.12
C GLY A 201 -23.82 8.05 4.31
N CYS A 202 -23.81 8.27 3.00
CA CYS A 202 -24.75 7.63 2.08
C CYS A 202 -24.26 6.24 1.63
N VAL A 203 -25.10 5.22 1.78
CA VAL A 203 -24.82 3.85 1.29
C VAL A 203 -25.92 3.36 0.35
N LYS A 204 -25.55 2.91 -0.86
CA LYS A 204 -26.54 2.42 -1.83
C LYS A 204 -26.90 0.95 -1.62
N TYR A 205 -25.91 0.06 -1.55
CA TYR A 205 -26.13 -1.38 -1.44
C TYR A 205 -25.20 -2.00 -0.40
N VAL A 206 -25.77 -2.73 0.54
CA VAL A 206 -25.02 -3.56 1.49
C VAL A 206 -25.58 -4.96 1.48
N GLN A 207 -24.68 -5.95 1.48
CA GLN A 207 -25.03 -7.36 1.66
C GLN A 207 -24.27 -7.96 2.83
N TYR A 208 -24.98 -8.69 3.69
CA TYR A 208 -24.43 -9.43 4.82
C TYR A 208 -24.69 -10.95 4.69
N PRO A 209 -24.08 -11.66 3.72
CA PRO A 209 -24.19 -13.12 3.65
C PRO A 209 -23.61 -13.83 4.88
N GLY A 210 -22.63 -13.21 5.54
CA GLY A 210 -22.03 -13.69 6.78
C GLY A 210 -22.65 -13.08 8.03
N TRP A 211 -22.00 -13.30 9.18
CA TRP A 211 -22.52 -12.84 10.46
C TRP A 211 -22.12 -11.39 10.76
N VAL A 212 -23.08 -10.59 11.26
CA VAL A 212 -22.81 -9.25 11.78
C VAL A 212 -23.43 -9.04 13.16
N LYS A 213 -22.63 -8.56 14.14
CA LYS A 213 -23.13 -8.32 15.50
C LYS A 213 -23.89 -7.00 15.64
N TYR A 214 -23.29 -5.91 15.16
CA TYR A 214 -23.80 -4.57 15.35
C TYR A 214 -23.60 -3.72 14.11
N VAL A 215 -24.67 -3.02 13.72
CA VAL A 215 -24.66 -2.08 12.60
C VAL A 215 -25.34 -0.79 13.04
N GLN A 216 -24.72 0.35 12.72
CA GLN A 216 -25.29 1.67 12.94
C GLN A 216 -25.27 2.47 11.65
N TYR A 217 -26.39 3.13 11.35
CA TYR A 217 -26.55 4.06 10.25
C TYR A 217 -26.91 5.43 10.81
N ALA A 218 -26.20 6.49 10.38
CA ALA A 218 -26.45 7.86 10.83
C ALA A 218 -27.10 8.74 9.75
N GLU A 219 -27.18 8.28 8.50
CA GLU A 219 -27.74 9.06 7.38
C GLU A 219 -28.54 8.16 6.40
N CYS A 220 -28.28 8.27 5.11
CA CYS A 220 -29.10 7.69 4.04
C CYS A 220 -28.64 6.28 3.63
N MET A 221 -29.60 5.36 3.59
CA MET A 221 -29.41 3.98 3.15
C MET A 221 -30.51 3.57 2.17
N LYS A 222 -30.13 2.98 1.02
CA LYS A 222 -31.11 2.56 0.00
C LYS A 222 -31.49 1.08 0.06
N TYR A 223 -30.51 0.18 0.06
CA TYR A 223 -30.75 -1.26 0.02
C TYR A 223 -29.82 -2.03 0.97
N VAL A 224 -30.42 -2.94 1.73
CA VAL A 224 -29.74 -3.89 2.63
C VAL A 224 -30.31 -5.29 2.38
N GLN A 225 -29.41 -6.27 2.33
CA GLN A 225 -29.70 -7.69 2.28
C GLN A 225 -28.74 -8.42 3.22
#